data_AF-A0A7S3PSU8-F1
#
_entry.id   AF-A0A7S3PSU8-F1
#
_cell.length_a   1.000
_cell.length_b   1.000
_cell.length_c   1.000
_cell.angle_alpha   90.00
_cell.angle_beta   90.00
_cell.angle_gamma   90.00
#
_symmetry.space_group_name_H-M   'P 1'
#
loop_
_entity.id
_entity.type
_entity.pdbx_description
1 polymer ?
#
loop_
_entity_poly.entity_id
_entity_poly.type
_entity_poly.pdbx_seq_one_letter_code
_entity_poly.pdbx_strand_id
1 'polypeptide(L)'
;YAGAGSHYMHGLFIEGARWGGIGLDENDDEEEAVLMEAKLKQLISPMPVMVIKTVATQEDGFPGYYPCPVYYTQFRGPTYLFTSTLKTNEDVSKWILAGTALILQTD
;
A
#
# COMPACT_ATOMS: atom_id res chain seq x y z
N TYR A 1 19.61 3.32 21.00
CA TYR A 1 18.23 2.86 20.72
C TYR A 1 18.32 1.50 20.06
N ALA A 2 17.57 0.52 20.58
CA ALA A 2 17.60 -0.88 20.19
C ALA A 2 17.47 -1.06 18.66
N GLY A 3 18.17 -2.06 18.11
CA GLY A 3 18.29 -2.29 16.68
C GLY A 3 16.95 -2.25 15.95
N ALA A 4 16.89 -1.49 14.86
CA ALA A 4 15.72 -1.42 14.01
C ALA A 4 15.46 -2.81 13.40
N GLY A 5 14.58 -3.58 14.03
CA GLY A 5 14.13 -4.85 13.50
C GLY A 5 13.31 -4.63 12.23
N SER A 6 13.58 -5.41 11.19
CA SER A 6 12.73 -5.49 10.02
C SER A 6 11.97 -6.81 10.00
N HIS A 7 10.70 -6.77 9.64
CA HIS A 7 9.86 -7.96 9.52
C HIS A 7 9.28 -8.03 8.11
N TYR A 8 9.13 -9.24 7.59
CA TYR A 8 8.50 -9.49 6.30
C TYR A 8 7.03 -9.83 6.52
N MET A 9 6.15 -9.18 5.77
CA MET A 9 4.72 -9.51 5.70
C MET A 9 4.36 -9.97 4.30
N HIS A 10 3.52 -11.00 4.22
CA HIS A 10 2.96 -11.49 2.97
C HIS A 10 1.44 -11.66 3.12
N GLY A 11 0.73 -11.83 2.00
CA GLY A 11 -0.72 -12.04 2.01
C GLY A 11 -1.54 -10.76 2.23
N LEU A 12 -0.95 -9.60 1.95
CA LEU A 12 -1.68 -8.34 1.92
C LEU A 12 -2.31 -8.14 0.55
N PHE A 13 -3.44 -7.45 0.54
CA PHE A 13 -4.15 -7.06 -0.66
C PHE A 13 -4.35 -5.54 -0.68
N ILE A 14 -4.49 -4.97 -1.86
CA ILE A 14 -4.80 -3.55 -2.04
C ILE A 14 -6.11 -3.39 -2.80
N GLU A 15 -6.99 -2.54 -2.27
CA GLU A 15 -8.25 -2.13 -2.88
C GLU A 15 -8.14 -0.69 -3.39
N GLY A 16 -8.81 -0.36 -4.50
CA GLY A 16 -8.82 0.98 -5.09
C GLY A 16 -7.55 1.37 -5.85
N ALA A 17 -6.55 0.49 -5.89
CA ALA A 17 -5.30 0.66 -6.62
C ALA A 17 -4.66 -0.71 -6.92
N ARG A 18 -3.46 -0.68 -7.52
CA ARG A 18 -2.53 -1.81 -7.60
C ARG A 18 -1.12 -1.34 -7.22
N TRP A 19 -0.25 -2.30 -6.93
CA TRP A 19 1.18 -2.05 -6.79
C TRP A 19 1.88 -2.37 -8.10
N GLY A 20 2.51 -1.37 -8.70
CA GLY A 20 3.17 -1.47 -10.00
C GLY A 20 4.69 -1.47 -9.92
N GLY A 21 5.31 -1.53 -11.10
CA GLY A 21 6.72 -1.33 -11.37
C GLY A 21 7.72 -2.26 -10.69
N ILE A 22 7.39 -3.56 -10.69
CA ILE A 22 8.27 -4.66 -10.28
C ILE A 22 8.10 -5.90 -11.18
N GLY A 23 7.69 -5.72 -12.43
CA GLY A 23 7.48 -6.82 -13.38
C GLY A 23 6.38 -7.81 -12.97
N LEU A 24 5.50 -7.43 -12.04
CA LEU A 24 4.32 -8.24 -11.67
C LEU A 24 3.25 -8.26 -12.75
N ASP A 25 3.32 -7.33 -13.69
CA ASP A 25 2.43 -7.23 -14.83
C ASP A 25 3.26 -6.95 -16.08
N GLU A 26 3.09 -7.78 -17.10
CA GLU A 26 3.84 -7.70 -18.36
C GLU A 26 3.52 -6.42 -19.17
N ASN A 27 2.41 -5.77 -18.84
CA ASN A 27 1.96 -4.52 -19.47
C ASN A 27 2.25 -3.28 -18.61
N ASP A 28 3.08 -3.42 -17.58
CA ASP A 28 3.45 -2.31 -16.72
C ASP A 28 4.67 -1.58 -17.28
N ASP A 29 4.45 -0.38 -17.82
CA ASP A 29 5.52 0.49 -18.32
C ASP A 29 6.31 1.16 -17.18
N GLU A 30 5.83 1.05 -15.93
CA GLU A 30 6.50 1.59 -14.76
C GLU A 30 7.67 0.70 -14.36
N GLU A 31 8.85 1.29 -14.14
CA GLU A 31 10.05 0.55 -13.71
C GLU A 31 10.24 0.58 -12.20
N GLU A 32 9.48 1.45 -11.50
CA GLU A 32 9.59 1.66 -10.06
C GLU A 32 8.40 1.14 -9.25
N ALA A 33 8.69 0.57 -8.08
CA ALA A 33 7.68 0.10 -7.13
C ALA A 33 6.82 1.25 -6.56
N VAL A 34 5.69 1.55 -7.20
CA VAL A 34 4.79 2.65 -6.83
C VAL A 34 3.30 2.27 -6.93
N LEU A 35 2.44 3.06 -6.30
CA LEU A 35 0.99 2.98 -6.50
C LEU A 35 0.61 3.31 -7.92
N MET A 36 -0.25 2.47 -8.49
CA MET A 36 -0.83 2.64 -9.82
C MET A 36 -2.32 2.37 -9.79
N GLU A 37 -3.02 2.80 -10.84
CA GLU A 37 -4.46 2.59 -10.96
C GLU A 37 -4.79 1.09 -11.03
N ALA A 38 -5.90 0.72 -10.39
CA ALA A 38 -6.40 -0.64 -10.44
C ALA A 38 -6.71 -1.05 -11.89
N LYS A 39 -6.52 -2.33 -12.21
CA LYS A 39 -6.91 -2.85 -13.52
C LYS A 39 -8.43 -2.89 -13.66
N LEU A 40 -8.91 -2.76 -14.90
CA LEU A 40 -10.32 -2.86 -15.21
C LEU A 40 -10.90 -4.20 -14.69
N LYS A 41 -12.02 -4.13 -13.96
CA LYS A 41 -12.70 -5.27 -13.32
C LYS A 41 -11.87 -6.01 -12.26
N GLN A 42 -10.77 -5.42 -11.78
CA GLN A 42 -10.00 -5.95 -10.66
C GLN A 42 -10.22 -5.05 -9.43
N LEU A 43 -11.17 -5.43 -8.57
CA LEU A 43 -11.51 -4.64 -7.38
C LEU A 43 -10.36 -4.64 -6.36
N ILE A 44 -9.67 -5.77 -6.24
CA ILE A 44 -8.60 -6.01 -5.29
C ILE A 44 -7.43 -6.69 -5.99
N SER A 45 -6.22 -6.26 -5.65
CA SER A 45 -4.97 -6.80 -6.17
C SER A 45 -4.10 -7.35 -5.04
N PRO A 46 -3.39 -8.47 -5.23
CA PRO A 46 -2.42 -8.94 -4.25
C PRO A 46 -1.24 -7.98 -4.18
N MET A 47 -0.70 -7.78 -2.98
CA MET A 47 0.54 -7.04 -2.75
C MET A 47 1.74 -7.98 -2.76
N PRO A 48 2.92 -7.51 -3.18
CA PRO A 48 4.16 -8.25 -2.97
C PRO A 48 4.46 -8.40 -1.48
N VAL A 49 5.45 -9.24 -1.15
CA VAL A 49 6.00 -9.32 0.21
C VAL A 49 6.54 -7.93 0.59
N MET A 50 5.99 -7.37 1.67
CA MET A 50 6.38 -6.06 2.17
C MET A 50 7.33 -6.19 3.36
N VAL A 51 8.31 -5.30 3.43
CA VAL A 51 9.20 -5.20 4.59
C VAL A 51 8.73 -4.07 5.48
N ILE A 52 8.30 -4.39 6.70
CA ILE A 52 8.09 -3.39 7.74
C ILE A 52 9.42 -3.08 8.38
N LYS A 53 9.74 -1.80 8.49
CA LYS A 53 10.91 -1.31 9.21
C LYS A 53 10.47 -0.30 10.26
N THR A 54 11.08 -0.39 11.44
CA THR A 54 11.01 0.70 12.41
C THR A 54 11.88 1.85 11.91
N VAL A 55 11.26 3.01 11.70
CA VAL A 55 11.95 4.24 11.30
C VAL A 55 11.70 5.31 12.35
N ALA A 56 12.65 6.23 12.53
CA ALA A 56 12.44 7.38 13.40
C ALA A 56 11.33 8.26 12.81
N THR A 57 10.49 8.82 13.67
CA THR A 57 9.47 9.80 13.26
C THR A 57 10.16 10.98 12.58
N GLN A 58 9.74 11.30 11.36
CA GLN A 58 10.20 12.48 10.63
C GLN A 58 9.23 13.63 10.86
N GLU A 59 9.74 14.84 11.14
CA GLU A 59 8.90 16.02 11.39
C GLU A 59 8.06 16.41 10.16
N ASP A 60 8.63 16.27 8.96
CA ASP A 60 7.98 16.63 7.68
C ASP A 60 7.16 15.48 7.05
N GLY A 61 7.00 14.35 7.76
CA GLY A 61 6.33 13.16 7.24
C GLY A 61 7.14 12.43 6.15
N PHE A 62 6.44 11.83 5.18
CA PHE A 62 7.03 11.06 4.09
C PHE A 62 6.55 11.64 2.73
N PRO A 63 7.20 12.69 2.20
CA PRO A 63 6.83 13.25 0.89
C PRO A 63 6.99 12.21 -0.22
N GLY A 64 6.04 12.17 -1.17
CA GLY A 64 5.97 11.13 -2.19
C GLY A 64 5.44 9.77 -1.69
N TYR A 65 4.87 9.73 -0.47
CA TYR A 65 4.19 8.55 0.06
C TYR A 65 2.75 8.86 0.43
N TYR A 66 1.86 7.98 0.02
CA TYR A 66 0.47 7.95 0.44
C TYR A 66 0.34 7.29 1.83
N PRO A 67 -0.25 7.97 2.84
CA PRO A 67 -0.61 7.35 4.12
C PRO A 67 -1.82 6.41 3.94
N CYS A 68 -1.54 5.19 3.52
CA CYS A 68 -2.54 4.18 3.18
C CYS A 68 -3.06 3.47 4.44
N PRO A 69 -4.38 3.52 4.73
CA PRO A 69 -4.97 2.83 5.87
C PRO A 69 -4.96 1.31 5.65
N VAL A 70 -4.69 0.56 6.72
CA VAL A 70 -4.67 -0.90 6.73
C VAL A 70 -5.84 -1.42 7.57
N TYR A 71 -6.66 -2.29 6.98
CA TYR A 71 -7.82 -2.91 7.61
C TYR A 71 -7.68 -4.45 7.66
N TYR A 72 -8.33 -5.07 8.65
CA TYR A 72 -8.40 -6.53 8.72
C TYR A 72 -9.26 -7.11 7.59
N THR A 73 -10.42 -6.50 7.31
CA THR A 73 -11.39 -6.97 6.29
C THR A 73 -11.82 -5.84 5.35
N GLN A 74 -12.37 -6.21 4.19
CA GLN A 74 -12.95 -5.26 3.21
C GLN A 74 -14.13 -4.44 3.75
N PHE A 75 -14.84 -4.92 4.78
CA PHE A 75 -15.99 -4.20 5.32
C PHE A 75 -15.62 -2.91 6.08
N ARG A 76 -14.33 -2.58 6.22
CA ARG A 76 -13.76 -1.29 6.72
C ARG A 76 -14.37 -0.68 8.01
N GLY A 77 -15.19 -1.45 8.75
CA GLY A 77 -15.84 -1.02 9.99
C GLY A 77 -14.84 -0.89 11.14
N PRO A 78 -15.05 -1.54 12.30
CA PRO A 78 -14.12 -1.47 13.43
C PRO A 78 -12.87 -2.36 13.20
N THR A 79 -12.28 -2.31 12.00
CA THR A 79 -11.19 -3.19 11.58
C THR A 79 -9.93 -2.46 11.17
N TYR A 80 -9.88 -1.13 11.38
CA TYR A 80 -8.66 -0.35 11.19
C TYR A 80 -7.55 -0.85 12.13
N LEU A 81 -6.36 -1.02 11.59
CA LEU A 81 -5.20 -1.47 12.36
C LEU A 81 -4.15 -0.37 12.48
N PHE A 82 -3.65 0.12 11.35
CA PHE A 82 -2.63 1.16 11.31
C PHE A 82 -2.58 1.84 9.93
N THR A 83 -1.77 2.88 9.81
CA THR A 83 -1.48 3.56 8.54
C THR A 83 -0.09 3.20 8.06
N SER A 84 0.00 2.72 6.82
CA SER A 84 1.25 2.40 6.13
C SER A 84 1.65 3.52 5.17
N THR A 85 2.93 3.60 4.80
CA THR A 85 3.44 4.58 3.83
C THR A 85 3.71 3.89 2.49
N LEU A 86 2.86 4.13 1.49
CA LEU A 86 3.00 3.56 0.14
C LEU A 86 3.56 4.59 -0.83
N LYS A 87 4.59 4.24 -1.58
CA LYS A 87 5.21 5.17 -2.53
C LYS A 87 4.25 5.54 -3.67
N THR A 88 4.24 6.80 -4.09
CA THR A 88 3.40 7.32 -5.18
C THR A 88 4.10 8.41 -5.96
N ASN A 89 3.91 8.41 -7.29
CA ASN A 89 4.30 9.51 -8.19
C ASN A 89 3.14 10.49 -8.46
N GLU A 90 1.94 10.16 -7.98
CA GLU A 90 0.71 10.94 -8.10
C GLU A 90 0.39 11.71 -6.82
N ASP A 91 -0.46 12.74 -6.94
CA ASP A 91 -0.96 13.50 -5.79
C ASP A 91 -1.72 12.59 -4.82
N VAL A 92 -1.46 12.75 -3.52
CA VAL A 92 -2.07 11.96 -2.44
C VAL A 92 -3.60 11.99 -2.49
N SER A 93 -4.21 13.11 -2.90
CA SER A 93 -5.66 13.25 -3.02
C SER A 93 -6.29 12.24 -3.99
N LYS A 94 -5.56 11.81 -5.04
CA LYS A 94 -6.01 10.77 -5.98
C LYS A 94 -6.35 9.49 -5.23
N TRP A 95 -5.45 9.03 -4.36
CA TRP A 95 -5.59 7.77 -3.62
C TRP A 95 -6.62 7.86 -2.51
N ILE A 96 -6.76 9.05 -1.89
CA ILE A 96 -7.84 9.33 -0.94
C ILE A 96 -9.20 9.19 -1.64
N LEU A 97 -9.39 9.83 -2.81
CA LEU A 97 -10.64 9.79 -3.56
C LEU A 97 -10.96 8.41 -4.12
N ALA A 98 -9.93 7.65 -4.54
CA ALA A 98 -10.08 6.25 -4.94
C ALA A 98 -10.44 5.33 -3.76
N GLY A 99 -10.36 5.82 -2.51
CA GLY A 99 -10.57 5.03 -1.32
C GLY A 99 -9.53 3.92 -1.18
N THR A 100 -8.28 4.18 -1.55
CA THR A 100 -7.22 3.17 -1.57
C THR A 100 -6.93 2.66 -0.15
N ALA A 101 -6.88 1.33 0.03
CA ALA A 101 -6.60 0.73 1.34
C ALA A 101 -5.91 -0.63 1.21
N LEU A 102 -5.12 -0.99 2.22
CA LEU A 102 -4.58 -2.34 2.38
C LEU A 102 -5.54 -3.21 3.21
N ILE A 103 -5.72 -4.47 2.79
CA ILE A 103 -6.62 -5.44 3.40
C ILE A 103 -5.84 -6.72 3.73
N LEU A 104 -6.01 -7.26 4.94
CA LEU A 104 -5.37 -8.52 5.37
C LEU A 104 -6.15 -9.77 5.00
N GLN A 105 -7.48 -9.70 4.99
CA GLN A 105 -8.36 -10.82 4.71
C GLN A 105 -9.38 -10.43 3.65
N THR A 106 -9.41 -11.21 2.56
CA THR A 106 -10.47 -11.22 1.57
C THR A 106 -11.44 -12.34 1.91
N ASP A 107 -12.75 -12.11 1.74
CA ASP A 107 -13.79 -13.15 1.91
C ASP A 107 -13.78 -14.18 0.77
#